data_AF-A0A2W5BD36-F1
#
_entry.id   AF-A0A2W5BD36-F1
#
_cell.length_a   1.000
_cell.length_b   1.000
_cell.length_c   1.000
_cell.angle_alpha   90.00
_cell.angle_beta   90.00
_cell.angle_gamma   90.00
#
_symmetry.space_group_name_H-M   'P 1'
#
loop_
_entity.id
_entity.type
_entity.pdbx_description
1 polymer ?
#
loop_
_entity_poly.entity_id
_entity_poly.type
_entity_poly.pdbx_seq_one_letter_code
_entity_poly.pdbx_strand_id
1 'polypeptide(L)'
;MISGHPYITSMRVSEVFLNDSVKRRLVVDTNLMMPKSGRIEENEKLLDLHNYLEEMAVHDFADFDEVEIRTPMPKELSASIM
;
A
#
# COMPACT_ATOMS: atom_id res chain seq x y z
N MET A 1 -16.34 -10.57 -8.36
CA MET A 1 -16.10 -9.31 -7.63
C MET A 1 -14.88 -9.57 -6.77
N ILE A 2 -13.80 -8.81 -6.91
CA ILE A 2 -12.76 -8.85 -5.88
C ILE A 2 -13.44 -8.24 -4.67
N SER A 3 -13.74 -9.05 -3.65
CA SER A 3 -14.18 -8.58 -2.35
C SER A 3 -13.01 -7.84 -1.70
N GLY A 4 -12.70 -6.66 -2.23
CA GLY A 4 -11.59 -5.85 -1.77
C GLY A 4 -11.94 -5.22 -0.43
N HIS A 5 -10.93 -5.10 0.42
CA HIS A 5 -10.97 -4.32 1.65
C HIS A 5 -11.62 -2.95 1.41
N PRO A 6 -12.48 -2.44 2.33
CA PRO A 6 -13.27 -1.22 2.11
C PRO A 6 -12.46 0.05 1.87
N TYR A 7 -11.15 0.02 2.13
CA TYR A 7 -10.25 1.15 1.98
C TYR A 7 -9.36 1.08 0.73
N ILE A 8 -9.48 0.02 -0.08
CA ILE A 8 -8.74 -0.11 -1.35
C ILE A 8 -9.50 0.63 -2.43
N THR A 9 -8.89 1.66 -3.00
CA THR A 9 -9.45 2.39 -4.14
C THR A 9 -9.00 1.79 -5.46
N SER A 10 -7.78 1.28 -5.49
CA SER A 10 -7.17 0.65 -6.67
C SER A 10 -6.11 -0.36 -6.22
N MET A 11 -5.97 -1.43 -6.99
CA MET A 11 -4.93 -2.43 -6.81
C MET A 11 -4.36 -2.81 -8.18
N ARG A 12 -3.04 -2.83 -8.29
CA ARG A 12 -2.33 -3.26 -9.51
C ARG A 12 -1.03 -3.95 -9.16
N VAL A 13 -0.60 -4.87 -10.02
CA VAL A 13 0.76 -5.41 -9.97
C VAL A 13 1.65 -4.59 -10.90
N SER A 14 2.76 -4.10 -10.38
CA SER A 14 3.78 -3.37 -11.12
C SER A 14 5.06 -4.20 -11.18
N GLU A 15 5.61 -4.41 -12.36
CA GLU A 15 6.90 -5.09 -12.52
C GLU A 15 8.01 -4.05 -12.49
N VAL A 16 8.98 -4.24 -11.60
CA VAL A 16 10.15 -3.38 -11.44
C VAL A 16 11.38 -4.21 -11.77
N PHE A 17 12.17 -3.75 -12.73
CA PHE A 17 13.43 -4.36 -13.10
C PHE A 17 14.54 -3.83 -12.16
N LEU A 18 15.09 -4.71 -11.33
CA LEU A 18 16.16 -4.40 -10.38
C LEU A 18 17.27 -5.43 -10.53
N ASN A 19 18.48 -4.98 -10.91
CA ASN A 19 19.71 -5.78 -10.96
C ASN A 19 19.50 -7.17 -11.60
N ASP A 20 19.11 -7.20 -12.88
CA ASP A 20 18.87 -8.42 -13.67
C ASP A 20 17.76 -9.36 -13.16
N SER A 21 16.92 -8.89 -12.22
CA SER A 21 15.73 -9.61 -11.75
C SER A 21 14.46 -8.77 -11.94
N VAL A 22 13.36 -9.45 -12.26
CA VAL A 22 12.02 -8.84 -12.30
C VAL A 22 11.40 -9.02 -10.93
N LYS A 23 11.11 -7.91 -10.25
CA LYS A 23 10.31 -7.91 -9.03
C LYS A 23 8.88 -7.51 -9.34
N ARG A 24 7.92 -8.27 -8.85
CA ARG A 24 6.49 -7.97 -8.99
C ARG A 24 6.02 -7.32 -7.70
N ARG A 25 5.58 -6.07 -7.78
CA ARG A 25 5.15 -5.28 -6.64
C ARG A 25 3.64 -5.10 -6.67
N LEU A 26 2.95 -5.49 -5.62
CA LEU A 26 1.53 -5.16 -5.43
C LEU A 26 1.42 -3.70 -4.97
N VAL A 27 0.87 -2.84 -5.82
CA VAL A 27 0.61 -1.44 -5.48
C VAL A 27 -0.86 -1.29 -5.13
N VAL A 28 -1.11 -0.81 -3.91
CA VAL A 28 -2.45 -0.60 -3.35
C VAL A 28 -2.63 0.88 -3.09
N ASP A 29 -3.58 1.49 -3.80
CA ASP A 29 -3.97 2.87 -3.55
C ASP A 29 -5.10 2.90 -2.52
N THR A 30 -5.03 3.86 -1.60
CA THR A 30 -6.05 4.10 -0.59
C THR A 30 -6.28 5.60 -0.38
N ASN A 31 -7.49 5.96 0.05
CA ASN A 31 -7.80 7.33 0.48
C ASN A 31 -7.46 7.58 1.96
N LEU A 32 -6.93 6.58 2.67
CA LEU A 32 -6.52 6.73 4.05
C LEU A 32 -5.27 7.62 4.14
N MET A 33 -5.31 8.60 5.03
CA MET A 33 -4.17 9.50 5.23
C MET A 33 -3.14 8.86 6.16
N MET A 34 -1.87 8.95 5.78
CA MET A 34 -0.76 8.59 6.66
C MET A 34 -0.72 9.54 7.87
N PRO A 35 -0.56 9.02 9.11
CA PRO A 35 -0.30 9.84 10.29
C PRO A 35 0.94 10.71 10.12
N LYS A 36 0.98 11.86 10.81
CA LYS A 36 2.14 12.77 10.75
C LYS A 36 3.45 12.11 11.21
N SER A 37 3.35 11.12 12.09
CA SER A 37 4.47 10.30 12.58
C SER A 37 5.00 9.33 11.54
N GLY A 38 4.26 9.04 10.47
CA GLY A 38 4.55 7.98 9.51
C GLY A 38 4.28 6.56 10.03
N ARG A 39 3.73 6.42 11.25
CA ARG A 39 3.45 5.13 11.88
C ARG A 39 2.05 4.63 11.52
N ILE A 40 1.97 3.50 10.82
CA ILE A 40 0.72 2.91 10.36
C ILE A 40 -0.18 2.53 11.54
N GLU A 41 0.42 2.11 12.67
CA GLU A 41 -0.29 1.66 13.87
C GLU A 41 -1.09 2.78 14.55
N GLU A 42 -0.79 4.04 14.27
CA GLU A 42 -1.53 5.20 14.78
C GLU A 42 -2.83 5.46 14.01
N ASN A 43 -3.05 4.76 12.89
CA ASN A 43 -4.30 4.81 12.12
C ASN A 43 -4.86 3.38 12.00
N GLU A 44 -5.86 3.07 12.82
CA GLU A 44 -6.50 1.75 12.88
C GLU A 44 -6.94 1.24 11.51
N LYS A 45 -7.40 2.12 10.61
CA LYS A 45 -7.84 1.75 9.26
C LYS A 45 -6.68 1.38 8.35
N LEU A 46 -5.52 2.05 8.51
CA LEU A 46 -4.31 1.70 7.78
C LEU A 46 -3.71 0.40 8.32
N LEU A 47 -3.76 0.20 9.63
CA LEU A 47 -3.33 -1.05 10.27
C LEU A 47 -4.20 -2.23 9.82
N ASP A 48 -5.52 -2.05 9.77
CA ASP A 48 -6.48 -3.04 9.25
C ASP A 48 -6.17 -3.38 7.78
N LEU A 49 -5.99 -2.37 6.94
CA LEU A 49 -5.59 -2.56 5.54
C LEU A 49 -4.23 -3.28 5.42
N HIS A 50 -3.25 -2.92 6.25
CA HIS A 50 -1.94 -3.55 6.27
C HIS A 50 -2.05 -5.05 6.60
N ASN A 51 -2.75 -5.39 7.67
CA ASN A 51 -2.94 -6.79 8.09
C ASN A 51 -3.66 -7.61 7.03
N TYR A 52 -4.71 -7.04 6.42
CA TYR A 52 -5.39 -7.69 5.30
C TYR A 52 -4.45 -7.99 4.13
N LEU A 53 -3.55 -7.05 3.79
CA LEU A 53 -2.58 -7.27 2.71
C LEU A 53 -1.50 -8.29 3.08
N GLU A 54 -1.08 -8.35 4.35
CA GLU A 54 -0.19 -9.40 4.85
C GLU A 54 -0.86 -10.78 4.76
N GLU A 55 -2.11 -10.91 5.19
CA GLU A 55 -2.87 -12.15 5.08
C GLU A 55 -3.05 -12.58 3.61
N MET A 56 -3.38 -11.64 2.72
CA MET A 56 -3.44 -11.90 1.28
C MET A 56 -2.10 -12.36 0.70
N ALA A 57 -1.00 -11.76 1.13
CA ALA A 57 0.34 -12.13 0.66
C ALA A 57 0.71 -13.56 1.09
N VAL A 58 0.28 -13.97 2.28
CA VAL A 58 0.53 -15.33 2.79
C VAL A 58 -0.35 -16.37 2.10
N HIS A 59 -1.61 -16.03 1.80
CA HIS A 59 -2.62 -17.02 1.38
C HIS A 59 -2.93 -17.05 -0.13
N ASP A 60 -3.01 -15.90 -0.79
CA ASP A 60 -3.60 -15.79 -2.14
C ASP A 60 -2.58 -15.50 -3.25
N PHE A 61 -1.40 -14.97 -2.93
CA PHE A 61 -0.48 -14.47 -3.95
C PHE A 61 0.96 -14.92 -3.75
N ALA A 62 1.33 -16.02 -4.39
CA ALA A 62 2.72 -16.45 -4.56
C ALA A 62 3.52 -15.63 -5.60
N ASP A 63 2.92 -14.56 -6.15
CA ASP A 63 3.31 -13.96 -7.43
C ASP A 63 3.82 -12.51 -7.30
N PHE A 64 3.94 -11.96 -6.08
CA PHE A 64 4.54 -10.66 -5.84
C PHE A 64 5.57 -10.70 -4.72
N ASP A 65 6.66 -9.95 -4.89
CA ASP A 65 7.81 -9.88 -3.99
C ASP A 65 7.68 -8.77 -2.95
N GLU A 66 6.91 -7.73 -3.25
CA GLU A 66 6.80 -6.52 -2.44
C GLU A 66 5.38 -5.95 -2.45
N VAL A 67 4.96 -5.30 -1.36
CA VAL A 67 3.69 -4.58 -1.25
C VAL A 67 3.96 -3.10 -0.98
N GLU A 68 3.34 -2.21 -1.75
CA GLU A 68 3.43 -0.76 -1.60
C GLU A 68 2.05 -0.15 -1.41
N ILE A 69 1.81 0.45 -0.23
CA ILE A 69 0.57 1.15 0.10
C ILE A 69 0.77 2.64 -0.20
N ARG A 70 0.03 3.17 -1.17
CA ARG A 70 0.03 4.58 -1.53
C ARG A 70 -1.09 5.31 -0.80
N THR A 71 -0.68 6.20 0.09
CA THR A 71 -1.57 7.07 0.85
C THR A 71 -1.41 8.52 0.36
N PRO A 72 -2.49 9.31 0.31
CA PRO A 72 -2.37 10.75 0.16
C PRO A 72 -1.60 11.33 1.35
N MET A 73 -0.56 12.11 1.08
CA MET A 73 0.11 12.88 2.13
C MET A 73 -0.82 14.00 2.64
N PRO A 74 -0.79 14.33 3.94
CA PRO A 74 -1.43 15.53 4.45
C PRO A 74 -0.92 16.78 3.70
N LYS A 75 -1.84 17.64 3.25
CA LYS A 75 -1.53 18.86 2.48
C LYS A 75 -0.47 19.75 3.15
N GLU A 76 -0.31 19.69 4.46
CA GLU A 76 0.68 20.46 5.22
C GLU A 76 2.14 20.14 4.84
N LEU A 77 2.46 18.94 4.36
CA LEU A 77 3.82 18.58 3.91
C LEU A 77 4.11 18.97 2.45
N SER A 78 3.09 19.19 1.63
CA SER A 78 3.26 19.62 0.23
C SER A 78 3.65 21.10 0.09
N ALA A 79 3.45 21.89 1.15
CA ALA A 79 3.70 23.33 1.16
C ALA A 79 5.13 23.73 1.53
N SER A 80 5.99 22.79 1.94
CA SER A 80 7.37 23.08 2.38
C SER A 80 8.44 22.94 1.28
N ILE A 81 8.05 22.78 0.00
CA ILE A 81 8.98 22.65 -1.15
C ILE A 81 8.83 23.85 -2.13
N MET A 82 8.23 24.97 -1.72
CA MET A 82 8.26 26.22 -2.51
C MET A 82 9.21 27.24 -1.91
#